data_AF-B0DHE6-F1
#
_entry.id   AF-B0DHE6-F1
#
_cell.length_a   1.000
_cell.length_b   1.000
_cell.length_c   1.000
_cell.angle_alpha   90.00
_cell.angle_beta   90.00
_cell.angle_gamma   90.00
#
_symmetry.space_group_name_H-M   'P 1'
#
loop_
_entity.id
_entity.type
_entity.pdbx_description
1 polymer ?
#
loop_
_entity_poly.entity_id
_entity_poly.type
_entity_poly.pdbx_seq_one_letter_code
_entity_poly.pdbx_strand_id
1 'polypeptide(L)'
;MTRHKEIEEPTRTSSEHNEIIIMKTHWILIALATAVSVFAIPTQNFLDAPVDRSSPSNETIKIVYINRDCFWSGNAPYCAGSCDPPYVEVDRNQCGDGQCCWSGSKALCCKDESRCK
;
A
#
# COMPACT_ATOMS: atom_id res chain seq x y z
N MET A 1 2.95 41.68 -55.52
CA MET A 1 3.63 40.81 -54.53
C MET A 1 3.17 41.31 -53.17
N THR A 2 2.05 40.77 -52.70
CA THR A 2 1.12 41.46 -51.81
C THR A 2 1.04 40.76 -50.45
N ARG A 3 1.11 41.61 -49.42
CA ARG A 3 0.91 41.44 -47.97
C ARG A 3 -0.11 40.40 -47.49
N HIS A 4 0.23 39.88 -46.30
CA HIS A 4 -0.60 39.62 -45.09
C HIS A 4 -1.41 38.31 -44.94
N LYS A 5 -0.99 37.57 -43.89
CA LYS A 5 -1.78 37.12 -42.72
C LYS A 5 -2.69 35.89 -42.90
N GLU A 6 -2.32 34.81 -42.22
CA GLU A 6 -3.26 34.03 -41.41
C GLU A 6 -2.46 33.44 -40.23
N ILE A 7 -2.84 33.82 -39.02
CA ILE A 7 -2.33 33.27 -37.76
C ILE A 7 -3.20 32.05 -37.50
N GLU A 8 -2.68 30.85 -37.73
CA GLU A 8 -3.38 29.63 -37.32
C GLU A 8 -3.04 29.36 -35.85
N GLU A 9 -3.92 29.85 -34.98
CA GLU A 9 -3.99 29.51 -33.58
C GLU A 9 -4.41 28.03 -33.46
N PRO A 10 -3.60 27.14 -32.87
CA PRO A 10 -4.07 25.80 -32.59
C PRO A 10 -5.15 25.90 -31.53
N THR A 11 -6.38 25.66 -31.99
CA THR A 11 -7.59 25.53 -31.20
C THR A 11 -7.34 24.47 -30.12
N ARG A 12 -7.06 24.90 -28.88
CA ARG A 12 -7.06 24.04 -27.70
C ARG A 12 -8.50 23.60 -27.50
N THR A 13 -8.84 22.46 -28.09
CA THR A 13 -10.09 21.75 -27.86
C THR A 13 -10.24 21.49 -26.36
N SER A 14 -11.35 21.99 -25.84
CA SER A 14 -11.82 21.75 -24.49
C SER A 14 -12.15 20.27 -24.32
N SER A 15 -11.49 19.57 -23.40
CA SER A 15 -11.96 18.30 -22.82
C SER A 15 -10.91 17.72 -21.88
N GLU A 16 -10.72 18.31 -20.70
CA GLU A 16 -10.24 17.56 -19.52
C GLU A 16 -10.58 18.32 -18.21
N HIS A 17 -11.79 18.87 -18.14
CA HIS A 17 -12.37 19.46 -16.90
C HIS A 17 -13.33 18.47 -16.20
N ASN A 18 -13.15 17.17 -16.41
CA ASN A 18 -14.06 16.10 -16.00
C ASN A 18 -13.45 15.07 -15.03
N GLU A 19 -12.17 15.22 -14.62
CA GLU A 19 -11.52 14.29 -13.68
C GLU A 19 -11.18 14.93 -12.31
N ILE A 20 -11.79 16.08 -11.95
CA ILE A 20 -11.64 16.69 -10.60
C ILE A 20 -12.97 16.71 -9.82
N ILE A 21 -14.10 16.44 -10.49
CA ILE A 21 -15.45 16.55 -9.89
C ILE A 21 -15.89 15.26 -9.15
N ILE A 22 -15.23 14.12 -9.37
CA ILE A 22 -15.66 12.83 -8.78
C ILE A 22 -15.17 12.63 -7.33
N MET A 23 -14.10 13.30 -6.88
CA MET A 23 -13.54 13.09 -5.54
C MET A 23 -14.06 14.06 -4.45
N LYS A 24 -14.72 15.17 -4.82
CA LYS A 24 -15.10 16.23 -3.87
C LYS A 24 -16.58 16.25 -3.47
N THR A 25 -17.42 15.50 -4.16
CA THR A 25 -18.86 15.32 -3.88
C THR A 25 -19.17 14.12 -2.97
N HIS A 26 -18.24 13.19 -2.81
CA HIS A 26 -18.41 12.01 -1.95
C HIS A 26 -18.26 12.30 -0.44
N TRP A 27 -17.50 13.32 -0.03
CA TRP A 27 -17.38 13.68 1.39
C TRP A 27 -18.60 14.43 1.96
N ILE A 28 -19.38 15.11 1.10
CA ILE A 28 -20.52 15.95 1.53
C ILE A 28 -21.78 15.10 1.78
N LEU A 29 -21.96 13.99 1.05
CA LEU A 29 -23.11 13.09 1.23
C LEU A 29 -22.91 12.10 2.40
N ILE A 30 -21.67 11.79 2.78
CA ILE A 30 -21.38 10.95 3.95
C ILE A 30 -21.66 11.70 5.27
N ALA A 31 -21.55 13.04 5.28
CA ALA A 31 -21.77 13.85 6.48
C ALA A 31 -23.26 14.01 6.88
N LEU A 32 -24.22 13.69 6.00
CA LEU A 32 -25.66 13.85 6.27
C LEU A 32 -26.37 12.54 6.65
N ALA A 33 -25.69 11.39 6.59
CA ALA A 33 -26.26 10.10 6.93
C ALA A 33 -25.34 9.32 7.86
N THR A 34 -25.35 9.65 9.16
CA THR A 34 -25.26 8.67 10.27
C THR A 34 -25.50 9.40 11.60
N ALA A 35 -26.74 9.86 11.78
CA ALA A 35 -27.29 10.15 13.09
C ALA A 35 -27.50 8.83 13.85
N VAL A 36 -26.83 8.69 14.99
CA VAL A 36 -27.15 7.87 16.18
C VAL A 36 -27.50 6.39 15.96
N SER A 37 -26.57 5.52 16.38
CA SER A 37 -26.90 4.26 17.05
C SER A 37 -25.78 3.90 18.01
N VAL A 38 -25.84 4.43 19.24
CA VAL A 38 -25.01 3.96 20.35
C VAL A 38 -25.55 2.60 20.77
N PHE A 39 -25.09 1.54 20.12
CA PHE A 39 -25.21 0.21 20.70
C PHE A 39 -24.14 0.08 21.77
N ALA A 40 -24.58 -0.04 23.03
CA ALA A 40 -23.75 -0.46 24.13
C ALA A 40 -23.04 -1.76 23.74
N ILE A 41 -21.73 -1.68 23.48
CA ILE A 41 -20.91 -2.88 23.35
C ILE A 41 -20.74 -3.40 24.78
N PRO A 42 -21.20 -4.62 25.12
CA PRO A 42 -20.89 -5.19 26.42
C PRO A 42 -19.37 -5.25 26.54
N THR A 43 -18.83 -4.74 27.65
CA THR A 43 -17.42 -4.88 28.02
C THR A 43 -17.07 -6.36 28.00
N GLN A 44 -16.50 -6.83 26.89
CA GLN A 44 -15.91 -8.14 26.88
C GLN A 44 -14.59 -8.00 27.61
N ASN A 45 -14.56 -8.57 28.81
CA ASN A 45 -13.33 -8.98 29.46
C ASN A 45 -12.63 -9.94 28.50
N PHE A 46 -11.85 -9.38 27.57
CA PHE A 46 -10.95 -10.14 26.75
C PHE A 46 -9.78 -10.47 27.66
N LEU A 47 -9.91 -11.64 28.31
CA LEU A 47 -8.81 -12.32 28.97
C LEU A 47 -7.57 -12.16 28.09
N ASP A 48 -6.54 -11.54 28.65
CA ASP A 48 -5.22 -11.49 28.05
C ASP A 48 -4.87 -12.93 27.62
N ALA A 49 -4.88 -13.17 26.31
CA ALA A 49 -4.36 -14.41 25.78
C ALA A 49 -2.90 -14.48 26.26
N PRO A 50 -2.45 -15.60 26.87
CA PRO A 50 -1.05 -15.74 27.20
C PRO A 50 -0.26 -15.54 25.91
N VAL A 51 0.57 -14.50 25.87
CA VAL A 51 1.58 -14.38 24.83
C VAL A 51 2.48 -15.59 25.06
N ASP A 52 2.29 -16.63 24.26
CA ASP A 52 3.09 -17.83 24.36
C ASP A 52 4.47 -17.47 23.81
N ARG A 53 5.30 -17.00 24.74
CA ARG A 53 6.71 -16.72 24.54
C ARG A 53 7.43 -18.06 24.63
N SER A 54 7.16 -18.96 23.70
CA SER A 54 7.98 -20.15 23.52
C SER A 54 8.04 -20.53 22.04
N SER A 55 9.25 -20.37 21.51
CA SER A 55 9.71 -21.01 20.29
C SER A 55 9.57 -22.53 20.44
N PRO A 56 8.88 -23.25 19.54
CA PRO A 56 9.03 -24.68 19.44
C PRO A 56 10.03 -24.98 18.32
N SER A 57 11.27 -25.22 18.73
CA SER A 57 12.18 -26.06 17.98
C SER A 57 11.53 -27.45 17.81
N ASN A 58 11.27 -27.83 16.56
CA ASN A 58 11.07 -29.21 16.10
C ASN A 58 9.86 -29.99 16.67
N GLU A 59 8.67 -29.80 16.07
CA GLU A 59 7.79 -30.90 15.61
C GLU A 59 6.57 -30.35 14.82
N THR A 60 6.08 -31.14 13.87
CA THR A 60 5.40 -30.73 12.63
C THR A 60 3.96 -30.20 12.79
N ILE A 61 3.81 -28.94 13.22
CA ILE A 61 2.60 -28.15 12.92
C ILE A 61 2.96 -27.15 11.82
N LYS A 62 2.46 -27.38 10.60
CA LYS A 62 2.48 -26.35 9.55
C LYS A 62 1.41 -25.30 9.87
N ILE A 63 1.63 -24.56 10.94
CA ILE A 63 0.98 -23.28 11.12
C ILE A 63 1.45 -22.45 9.93
N VAL A 64 0.51 -21.90 9.17
CA VAL A 64 0.82 -20.90 8.14
C VAL A 64 1.41 -19.71 8.91
N TYR A 65 2.74 -19.72 9.08
CA TYR A 65 3.47 -18.64 9.70
C TYR A 65 3.41 -17.50 8.69
N ILE A 66 2.40 -16.64 8.85
CA ILE A 66 2.43 -15.32 8.24
C ILE A 66 3.77 -14.75 8.71
N ASN A 67 4.71 -14.54 7.79
CA ASN A 67 6.02 -14.01 8.10
C ASN A 67 5.88 -12.54 8.53
N ARG A 68 5.36 -12.33 9.75
CA ARG A 68 5.08 -10.99 10.29
C ARG A 68 6.34 -10.17 10.51
N ASP A 69 7.51 -10.77 10.31
CA ASP A 69 8.82 -10.13 10.40
C ASP A 69 9.41 -9.75 9.04
N CYS A 70 8.63 -9.86 7.97
CA CYS A 70 9.04 -9.52 6.61
C CYS A 70 8.16 -8.44 5.99
N PHE A 71 8.76 -7.53 5.22
CA PHE A 71 8.04 -6.52 4.44
C PHE A 71 8.77 -6.17 3.15
N TRP A 72 8.02 -5.79 2.11
CA TRP A 72 8.60 -5.23 0.89
C TRP A 72 8.88 -3.74 1.06
N SER A 73 10.14 -3.35 0.86
CA SER A 73 10.62 -1.97 0.86
C SER A 73 10.72 -1.42 -0.57
N GLY A 74 10.36 -0.15 -0.75
CA GLY A 74 10.32 0.54 -2.05
C GLY A 74 8.90 0.71 -2.57
N ASN A 75 8.58 1.89 -3.13
CA ASN A 75 7.23 2.22 -3.58
C ASN A 75 7.18 2.39 -5.10
N ALA A 76 6.20 1.77 -5.76
CA ALA A 76 5.95 1.99 -7.19
C ALA A 76 5.52 3.45 -7.44
N PRO A 77 5.73 3.99 -8.66
CA PRO A 77 6.29 3.36 -9.86
C PRO A 77 7.83 3.37 -9.95
N TYR A 78 8.51 4.19 -9.16
CA TYR A 78 9.97 4.27 -9.13
C TYR A 78 10.49 3.74 -7.81
N CYS A 79 11.04 2.53 -7.80
CA CYS A 79 11.39 1.83 -6.58
C CYS A 79 12.88 1.91 -6.27
N ALA A 80 13.20 2.27 -5.04
CA ALA A 80 14.53 2.17 -4.47
C ALA A 80 14.45 1.41 -3.13
N GLY A 81 14.04 0.14 -3.20
CA GLY A 81 13.92 -0.70 -2.02
C GLY A 81 15.28 -0.94 -1.35
N SER A 82 15.33 -0.79 -0.04
CA SER A 82 16.48 -1.11 0.81
C SER A 82 16.01 -1.56 2.19
N CYS A 83 16.83 -2.37 2.85
CA CYS A 83 16.58 -2.87 4.20
C CYS A 83 17.51 -2.18 5.19
N ASP A 84 16.93 -1.50 6.18
CA ASP A 84 17.70 -0.93 7.28
C ASP A 84 17.85 -1.94 8.42
N PRO A 85 18.98 -1.94 9.15
CA PRO A 85 19.13 -2.77 10.34
C PRO A 85 17.96 -2.56 11.33
N PRO A 86 17.42 -3.62 11.95
CA PRO A 86 17.94 -4.99 12.00
C PRO A 86 17.46 -5.92 10.87
N TYR A 87 16.83 -5.39 9.82
CA TYR A 87 16.32 -6.21 8.72
C TYR A 87 17.41 -6.47 7.68
N VAL A 88 17.36 -7.66 7.10
CA VAL A 88 18.25 -8.10 6.01
C VAL A 88 17.43 -8.29 4.73
N GLU A 89 18.05 -7.98 3.58
CA GLU A 89 17.45 -8.22 2.27
C GLU A 89 17.51 -9.71 1.97
N VAL A 90 16.34 -10.34 1.82
CA VAL A 90 16.21 -11.78 1.55
C VAL A 90 15.76 -12.08 0.12
N ASP A 91 15.11 -11.11 -0.52
CA ASP A 91 14.66 -11.21 -1.91
C ASP A 91 14.55 -9.80 -2.51
N ARG A 92 14.52 -9.71 -3.84
CA ARG A 92 14.37 -8.47 -4.58
C ARG A 92 13.53 -8.72 -5.82
N ASN A 93 12.43 -7.98 -5.96
CA ASN A 93 11.49 -8.16 -7.05
C ASN A 93 10.95 -6.81 -7.53
N GLN A 94 10.59 -6.75 -8.81
CA GLN A 94 10.04 -5.54 -9.42
C GLN A 94 8.61 -5.26 -8.99
N CYS A 95 7.84 -6.27 -8.56
CA CYS A 95 6.46 -6.08 -8.10
C CYS A 95 6.24 -6.34 -6.61
N GLY A 96 7.07 -7.18 -5.98
CA GLY A 96 7.07 -7.44 -4.54
C GLY A 96 5.68 -7.76 -3.98
N ASP A 97 5.06 -6.75 -3.36
CA ASP A 97 3.74 -6.73 -2.73
C ASP A 97 2.55 -6.64 -3.72
N GLY A 98 2.81 -6.76 -5.01
CA GLY A 98 1.79 -6.74 -6.08
C GLY A 98 1.70 -5.42 -6.83
N GLN A 99 2.44 -4.39 -6.42
CA GLN A 99 2.54 -3.10 -7.13
C GLN A 99 3.86 -3.01 -7.90
N CYS A 100 3.79 -3.11 -9.23
CA CYS A 100 5.00 -3.15 -10.07
C CYS A 100 5.67 -1.79 -10.27
N CYS A 101 6.99 -1.78 -10.14
CA CYS A 101 7.85 -0.64 -10.47
C CYS A 101 8.05 -0.56 -11.99
N TRP A 102 7.96 0.63 -12.56
CA TRP A 102 8.40 0.90 -13.94
C TRP A 102 9.92 0.92 -14.03
N SER A 103 10.59 1.45 -13.01
CA SER A 103 12.04 1.47 -12.91
C SER A 103 12.49 1.26 -11.46
N GLY A 104 13.61 0.56 -11.31
CA GLY A 104 14.12 0.07 -10.03
C GLY A 104 13.40 -1.19 -9.53
N SER A 105 13.60 -1.54 -8.26
CA SER A 105 13.06 -2.76 -7.66
C SER A 105 12.79 -2.61 -6.16
N LYS A 106 11.92 -3.47 -5.65
CA LYS A 106 11.61 -3.59 -4.22
C LYS A 106 12.50 -4.63 -3.56
N ALA A 107 12.84 -4.42 -2.30
CA ALA A 107 13.61 -5.35 -1.49
C ALA A 107 12.69 -5.99 -0.44
N LEU A 108 12.69 -7.31 -0.32
CA LEU A 108 12.02 -8.02 0.77
C LEU A 108 12.97 -8.00 1.97
N CYS A 109 12.54 -7.32 3.03
CA CYS A 109 13.31 -7.09 4.23
C CYS A 109 12.76 -7.92 5.38
N CYS A 110 13.60 -8.75 5.99
CA CYS A 110 13.19 -9.65 7.06
C CYS A 110 14.15 -9.59 8.25
N LYS A 111 13.65 -9.79 9.47
CA LYS A 111 14.52 -9.81 10.67
C LYS A 111 15.37 -11.08 10.78
N ASP A 112 14.95 -12.15 10.12
CA ASP A 112 15.59 -13.45 10.19
C ASP A 112 15.46 -14.13 8.81
N GLU A 113 16.59 -14.26 8.11
CA GLU A 113 16.69 -14.86 6.78
C GLU A 113 16.17 -16.30 6.75
N SER A 114 16.24 -17.01 7.88
CA SER A 114 15.77 -18.40 7.98
C SER A 114 14.26 -18.56 7.83
N ARG A 115 13.49 -17.47 8.00
CA ARG A 115 12.04 -17.51 7.89
C ARG A 115 11.55 -17.35 6.45
N CYS A 116 12.41 -16.99 5.50
CA CYS A 116 12.01 -16.64 4.13
C CYS A 116 12.15 -17.78 3.11
N LYS A 117 12.31 -19.01 3.59
CA LYS A 117 12.45 -20.21 2.77
C LYS A 117 11.12 -20.84 2.36
#